data_AF-A0A2D6WTC0-F1
#
_entry.id   AF-A0A2D6WTC0-F1
#
_cell.length_a   1.000
_cell.length_b   1.000
_cell.length_c   1.000
_cell.angle_alpha   90.00
_cell.angle_beta   90.00
_cell.angle_gamma   90.00
#
_symmetry.space_group_name_H-M   'P 1'
#
loop_
_entity.id
_entity.type
_entity.pdbx_description
1 polymer ?
#
loop_
_entity_poly.entity_id
_entity_poly.type
_entity_poly.pdbx_seq_one_letter_code
_entity_poly.pdbx_strand_id
1 'polypeptide(L)'
;MDLDRHDFELDELMERIRSNDNRLIALQVPEGLKMQALEMMDTIETETSAQVVLAADPCYGACDLVHDKMQLMGVELVAHMGHSQMNIDSGMPTQFINVTYDGDPELKPVLPWLEQHRAMAQQRLDQQGEATKLSEEEAQEKFMDAVGRMAPLTDTKLGLVGSIQHLHLLPDFHDRLEQAGFD
;
A
#
# COMPACT_ATOMS: atom_id res chain seq x y z
N MET A 1 -10.58 0.27 -17.11
CA MET A 1 -9.49 0.69 -16.20
C MET A 1 -8.76 1.78 -16.92
N ASP A 2 -8.59 2.91 -16.27
CA ASP A 2 -7.83 4.03 -16.80
C ASP A 2 -6.35 3.73 -16.49
N LEU A 3 -5.67 3.10 -17.45
CA LEU A 3 -4.30 2.61 -17.26
C LEU A 3 -3.31 3.78 -17.14
N ASP A 4 -3.67 4.95 -17.67
CA ASP A 4 -2.79 6.12 -17.82
C ASP A 4 -2.66 6.97 -16.54
N ARG A 5 -3.26 6.53 -15.42
CA ARG A 5 -3.25 7.25 -14.14
C ARG A 5 -2.17 6.76 -13.16
N HIS A 6 -1.28 5.87 -13.61
CA HIS A 6 -0.16 5.40 -12.82
C HIS A 6 1.12 6.16 -13.17
N ASP A 7 1.80 6.69 -12.16
CA ASP A 7 3.16 7.22 -12.30
C ASP A 7 4.16 6.17 -11.82
N PHE A 8 5.11 5.83 -12.67
CA PHE A 8 6.12 4.78 -12.44
C PHE A 8 7.52 5.35 -12.15
N GLU A 9 7.68 6.68 -12.05
CA GLU A 9 8.94 7.34 -11.69
C GLU A 9 10.17 6.81 -12.49
N LEU A 10 9.96 6.49 -13.78
CA LEU A 10 10.98 5.80 -14.60
C LEU A 10 12.28 6.59 -14.75
N ASP A 11 12.22 7.92 -14.67
CA ASP A 11 13.39 8.78 -14.77
C ASP A 11 14.45 8.45 -13.72
N GLU A 12 14.03 8.18 -12.48
CA GLU A 12 14.94 7.82 -11.39
C GLU A 12 15.57 6.44 -11.61
N LEU A 13 14.80 5.49 -12.13
CA LEU A 13 15.32 4.18 -12.51
C LEU A 13 16.35 4.30 -13.64
N MET A 14 16.05 5.08 -14.67
CA MET A 14 16.95 5.27 -15.80
C MET A 14 18.23 6.01 -15.39
N GLU A 15 18.16 7.00 -14.51
CA GLU A 15 19.34 7.66 -13.95
C GLU A 15 20.23 6.67 -13.20
N ARG A 16 19.65 5.81 -12.36
CA ARG A 16 20.39 4.78 -11.63
C ARG A 16 21.02 3.72 -12.55
N ILE A 17 20.31 3.32 -13.60
CA ILE A 17 20.84 2.40 -14.62
C ILE A 17 22.09 3.00 -15.28
N ARG A 18 22.02 4.27 -15.70
CA ARG A 18 23.13 4.97 -16.34
C ARG A 18 24.30 5.19 -15.38
N SER A 19 24.04 5.55 -14.12
CA SER A 19 25.09 5.82 -13.15
C SER A 19 25.94 4.58 -12.81
N ASN A 20 25.32 3.41 -12.85
CA ASN A 20 25.95 2.14 -12.50
C ASN A 20 26.38 1.32 -13.73
N ASP A 21 26.15 1.85 -14.94
CA ASP A 21 26.37 1.16 -16.22
C ASP A 21 25.68 -0.22 -16.30
N ASN A 22 24.47 -0.32 -15.74
CA ASN A 22 23.75 -1.59 -15.71
C ASN A 22 23.38 -2.05 -17.13
N ARG A 23 23.71 -3.31 -17.47
CA ARG A 23 23.51 -3.87 -18.82
C ARG A 23 22.31 -4.81 -18.92
N LEU A 24 21.95 -5.47 -17.82
CA LEU A 24 20.78 -6.34 -17.76
C LEU A 24 20.02 -6.08 -16.46
N ILE A 25 18.77 -5.61 -16.60
CA ILE A 25 17.91 -5.26 -15.46
C ILE A 25 16.61 -6.05 -15.52
N ALA A 26 16.03 -6.34 -14.37
CA ALA A 26 14.73 -7.00 -14.27
C ALA A 26 13.65 -6.03 -13.80
N LEU A 27 12.49 -6.05 -14.44
CA LEU A 27 11.27 -5.46 -13.90
C LEU A 27 10.51 -6.51 -13.12
N GLN A 28 10.18 -6.21 -11.88
CA GLN A 28 9.24 -6.98 -11.08
C GLN A 28 8.01 -6.13 -10.82
N VAL A 29 6.89 -6.52 -11.43
CA VAL A 29 5.68 -5.71 -11.54
C VAL A 29 4.47 -6.47 -10.99
N PRO A 30 3.61 -5.85 -10.15
CA PRO A 30 2.36 -6.44 -9.70
C PRO A 30 1.41 -6.76 -10.87
N GLU A 31 0.55 -7.76 -10.71
CA GLU A 31 -0.35 -8.23 -11.78
C GLU A 31 -1.18 -7.10 -12.42
N GLY A 32 -1.72 -6.19 -11.61
CA GLY A 32 -2.53 -5.06 -12.11
C GLY A 32 -1.76 -4.06 -12.97
N LEU A 33 -0.43 -4.05 -12.89
CA LEU A 33 0.47 -3.14 -13.60
C LEU A 33 1.23 -3.82 -14.75
N LYS A 34 1.20 -5.16 -14.84
CA LYS A 34 1.92 -5.92 -15.89
C LYS A 34 1.49 -5.54 -17.31
N MET A 35 0.26 -5.08 -17.50
CA MET A 35 -0.22 -4.59 -18.80
C MET A 35 0.58 -3.39 -19.32
N GLN A 36 1.18 -2.60 -18.43
CA GLN A 36 1.99 -1.43 -18.75
C GLN A 36 3.48 -1.75 -18.79
N ALA A 37 3.88 -2.98 -18.41
CA ALA A 37 5.28 -3.36 -18.32
C ALA A 37 6.01 -3.31 -19.66
N LEU A 38 5.34 -3.66 -20.76
CA LEU A 38 5.95 -3.62 -22.10
C LEU A 38 6.35 -2.21 -22.51
N GLU A 39 5.51 -1.21 -22.23
CA GLU A 39 5.82 0.19 -22.52
C GLU A 39 6.99 0.71 -21.66
N MET A 40 7.03 0.31 -20.39
CA MET A 40 8.18 0.62 -19.51
C MET A 40 9.47 -0.02 -20.03
N MET A 41 9.42 -1.28 -20.48
CA MET A 41 10.56 -1.97 -21.07
C MET A 41 11.07 -1.23 -22.30
N ASP A 42 10.19 -0.92 -23.26
CA ASP A 42 10.54 -0.21 -24.49
C ASP A 42 11.17 1.16 -24.18
N THR A 43 10.63 1.89 -23.20
CA THR A 43 11.16 3.18 -22.76
C THR A 43 12.57 3.05 -22.19
N ILE A 44 12.78 2.11 -21.26
CA ILE A 44 14.09 1.89 -20.62
C ILE A 44 15.13 1.45 -21.65
N GLU A 45 14.78 0.53 -22.55
CA GLU A 45 15.70 0.02 -23.59
C GLU A 45 16.02 1.07 -24.67
N THR A 46 15.12 2.04 -24.90
CA THR A 46 15.35 3.15 -25.84
C THR A 46 16.25 4.23 -25.22
N GLU A 47 16.00 4.56 -23.95
CA GLU A 47 16.64 5.69 -23.27
C GLU A 47 17.92 5.30 -22.50
N THR A 48 18.20 4.01 -22.40
CA THR A 48 19.40 3.48 -21.74
C THR A 48 20.05 2.39 -22.61
N SER A 49 21.24 1.93 -22.21
CA SER A 49 21.90 0.80 -22.86
C SER A 49 21.62 -0.55 -22.19
N ALA A 50 20.64 -0.61 -21.28
CA ALA A 50 20.26 -1.83 -20.60
C ALA A 50 19.32 -2.67 -21.47
N GLN A 51 19.40 -3.98 -21.32
CA GLN A 51 18.34 -4.91 -21.73
C GLN A 51 17.46 -5.21 -20.54
N VAL A 52 16.16 -5.39 -20.79
CA VAL A 52 15.17 -5.54 -19.74
C VAL A 52 14.52 -6.92 -19.79
N VAL A 53 14.49 -7.61 -18.65
CA VAL A 53 13.71 -8.85 -18.48
C VAL A 53 12.53 -8.59 -17.56
N LEU A 54 11.33 -9.04 -17.96
CA LEU A 54 10.15 -8.98 -17.11
C LEU A 54 10.04 -10.24 -16.27
N ALA A 55 9.97 -10.11 -14.94
CA ALA A 55 9.67 -11.21 -14.05
C ALA A 55 8.23 -11.69 -14.29
N ALA A 56 8.09 -12.88 -14.88
CA ALA A 56 6.79 -13.45 -15.24
C ALA A 56 6.00 -13.97 -14.04
N ASP A 57 6.70 -14.36 -12.95
CA ASP A 57 6.06 -14.85 -11.73
C ASP A 57 5.11 -13.78 -11.14
N PRO A 58 4.05 -14.19 -10.43
CA PRO A 58 3.24 -13.27 -9.65
C PRO A 58 4.10 -12.46 -8.67
N CYS A 59 3.71 -11.22 -8.42
CA CYS A 59 4.34 -10.35 -7.43
C CYS A 59 3.26 -9.77 -6.53
N TYR A 60 3.21 -10.22 -5.27
CA TYR A 60 2.17 -9.81 -4.31
C TYR A 60 2.60 -8.73 -3.33
N GLY A 61 3.90 -8.43 -3.23
CA GLY A 61 4.41 -7.50 -2.24
C GLY A 61 5.93 -7.37 -2.27
N ALA A 62 6.45 -6.42 -1.48
CA ALA A 62 7.89 -6.23 -1.29
C ALA A 62 8.61 -7.43 -0.61
N CYS A 63 7.86 -8.37 -0.04
CA CYS A 63 8.40 -9.61 0.51
C CYS A 63 8.66 -10.71 -0.53
N ASP A 64 8.08 -10.56 -1.73
CA ASP A 64 8.10 -11.57 -2.78
C ASP A 64 9.27 -11.30 -3.72
N LEU A 65 10.50 -11.57 -3.27
CA LEU A 65 11.71 -11.16 -4.00
C LEU A 65 12.18 -12.23 -4.99
N VAL A 66 12.62 -11.82 -6.19
CA VAL A 66 13.03 -12.73 -7.28
C VAL A 66 14.55 -12.93 -7.42
N HIS A 67 15.32 -12.57 -6.38
CA HIS A 67 16.77 -12.44 -6.46
C HIS A 67 17.51 -13.68 -6.94
N ASP A 68 17.18 -14.88 -6.44
CA ASP A 68 17.84 -16.12 -6.83
C ASP A 68 17.79 -16.37 -8.34
N LYS A 69 16.59 -16.21 -8.94
CA LYS A 69 16.39 -16.43 -10.37
C LYS A 69 17.08 -15.36 -11.21
N MET A 70 16.99 -14.10 -10.78
CA MET A 70 17.56 -12.97 -11.49
C MET A 70 19.09 -13.00 -11.47
N GLN A 71 19.71 -13.37 -10.34
CA GLN A 71 21.15 -13.58 -10.24
C GLN A 71 21.65 -14.68 -11.18
N LEU A 72 20.94 -15.80 -11.26
CA LEU A 72 21.30 -16.90 -12.17
C LEU A 72 21.22 -16.48 -13.65
N MET A 73 20.37 -15.52 -13.99
CA MET A 73 20.25 -14.94 -15.33
C MET A 73 21.29 -13.84 -15.61
N GLY A 74 22.11 -13.47 -14.62
CA GLY A 74 23.08 -12.39 -14.76
C GLY A 74 22.48 -10.99 -14.67
N VAL A 75 21.28 -10.85 -14.12
CA VAL A 75 20.66 -9.54 -13.86
C VAL A 75 21.46 -8.79 -12.80
N GLU A 76 21.68 -7.51 -13.05
CA GLU A 76 22.53 -6.65 -12.21
C GLU A 76 21.71 -5.73 -11.29
N LEU A 77 20.45 -5.46 -11.65
CA LEU A 77 19.51 -4.63 -10.89
C LEU A 77 18.08 -5.13 -11.07
N VAL A 78 17.33 -5.23 -9.97
CA VAL A 78 15.87 -5.44 -9.99
C VAL A 78 15.17 -4.13 -9.71
N ALA A 79 14.27 -3.70 -10.60
CA ALA A 79 13.30 -2.65 -10.34
C ALA A 79 12.01 -3.29 -9.82
N HIS A 80 11.79 -3.21 -8.51
CA HIS A 80 10.60 -3.74 -7.85
C HIS A 80 9.55 -2.62 -7.72
N MET A 81 8.46 -2.75 -8.45
CA MET A 81 7.48 -1.68 -8.61
C MET A 81 6.24 -1.86 -7.72
N GLY A 82 5.68 -0.74 -7.27
CA GLY A 82 4.37 -0.71 -6.60
C GLY A 82 4.40 -1.08 -5.12
N HIS A 83 5.58 -1.28 -4.52
CA HIS A 83 5.73 -1.57 -3.10
C HIS A 83 6.90 -0.81 -2.49
N SER A 84 6.73 -0.33 -1.26
CA SER A 84 7.80 0.25 -0.47
C SER A 84 8.75 -0.82 0.07
N GLN A 85 10.05 -0.51 0.14
CA GLN A 85 11.05 -1.42 0.70
C GLN A 85 10.71 -1.83 2.13
N MET A 86 10.74 -3.13 2.40
CA MET A 86 10.65 -3.69 3.75
C MET A 86 12.06 -3.80 4.37
N ASN A 87 12.12 -3.95 5.70
CA ASN A 87 13.38 -4.19 6.41
C ASN A 87 13.86 -5.65 6.24
N ILE A 88 14.03 -6.08 4.98
CA ILE A 88 14.53 -7.40 4.58
C ILE A 88 15.65 -7.21 3.57
N ASP A 89 16.62 -8.11 3.59
CA ASP A 89 17.67 -8.13 2.57
C ASP A 89 17.07 -8.61 1.24
N SER A 90 17.30 -7.82 0.18
CA SER A 90 16.83 -8.16 -1.15
C SER A 90 17.67 -9.24 -1.82
N GLY A 91 18.86 -9.56 -1.29
CA GLY A 91 19.76 -10.59 -1.83
C GLY A 91 20.52 -10.16 -3.09
N MET A 92 20.10 -9.09 -3.75
CA MET A 92 20.78 -8.45 -4.88
C MET A 92 20.43 -6.95 -4.96
N PRO A 93 21.16 -6.13 -5.74
CA PRO A 93 20.79 -4.74 -5.96
C PRO A 93 19.35 -4.63 -6.45
N THR A 94 18.53 -3.97 -5.64
CA THR A 94 17.10 -3.78 -5.90
C THR A 94 16.74 -2.32 -5.65
N GLN A 95 16.03 -1.73 -6.61
CA GLN A 95 15.40 -0.43 -6.47
C GLN A 95 13.90 -0.65 -6.29
N PHE A 96 13.38 -0.21 -5.15
CA PHE A 96 11.94 -0.16 -4.92
C PHE A 96 11.42 1.15 -5.50
N ILE A 97 10.43 1.06 -6.37
CA ILE A 97 9.84 2.19 -7.07
C ILE A 97 8.38 2.28 -6.65
N ASN A 98 8.00 3.43 -6.11
CA ASN A 98 6.62 3.67 -5.76
C ASN A 98 5.84 3.86 -7.07
N VAL A 99 4.65 3.26 -7.14
CA VAL A 99 3.74 3.52 -8.25
C VAL A 99 2.52 4.21 -7.69
N THR A 100 2.39 5.50 -7.92
CA THR A 100 1.25 6.28 -7.44
C THR A 100 0.10 6.21 -8.44
N TYR A 101 -1.12 6.15 -7.94
CA TYR A 101 -2.33 6.23 -8.74
C TYR A 101 -2.98 7.59 -8.52
N ASP A 102 -3.03 8.43 -9.56
CA ASP A 102 -3.66 9.74 -9.50
C ASP A 102 -5.18 9.57 -9.63
N GLY A 103 -5.84 9.05 -8.60
CA GLY A 103 -7.28 8.89 -8.51
C GLY A 103 -7.87 9.72 -7.38
N ASP A 104 -8.92 10.51 -7.64
CA ASP A 104 -9.63 11.27 -6.59
C ASP A 104 -10.98 10.61 -6.27
N PRO A 105 -11.04 9.71 -5.26
CA PRO A 105 -12.31 9.14 -4.83
C PRO A 105 -13.17 10.16 -4.09
N GLU A 106 -14.47 10.18 -4.39
CA GLU A 106 -15.41 11.05 -3.67
C GLU A 106 -15.62 10.59 -2.22
N LEU A 107 -15.56 11.54 -1.27
CA LEU A 107 -15.88 11.27 0.14
C LEU A 107 -17.38 11.15 0.40
N LYS A 108 -18.22 11.83 -0.37
CA LYS A 108 -19.67 11.94 -0.12
C LYS A 108 -20.37 10.59 0.10
N PRO A 109 -20.09 9.52 -0.68
CA PRO A 109 -20.71 8.21 -0.46
C PRO A 109 -20.30 7.54 0.85
N VAL A 110 -19.13 7.88 1.41
CA VAL A 110 -18.61 7.25 2.64
C VAL A 110 -18.96 8.01 3.92
N LEU A 111 -19.25 9.31 3.83
CA LEU A 111 -19.59 10.15 5.00
C LEU A 111 -20.70 9.56 5.90
N PRO A 112 -21.84 9.05 5.37
CA PRO A 112 -22.88 8.49 6.23
C PRO A 112 -22.40 7.29 7.06
N TRP A 113 -21.50 6.48 6.50
CA TRP A 113 -20.91 5.34 7.20
C TRP A 113 -19.95 5.82 8.29
N LEU A 114 -19.12 6.83 8.01
CA LEU A 114 -18.21 7.40 9.01
C LEU A 114 -18.99 8.02 10.19
N GLU A 115 -20.08 8.72 9.93
CA GLU A 115 -20.96 9.26 10.98
C GLU A 115 -21.58 8.15 11.83
N GLN A 116 -22.07 7.08 11.19
CA GLN A 116 -22.60 5.91 11.90
C GLN A 116 -21.55 5.28 12.82
N HIS A 117 -20.32 5.11 12.34
CA HIS A 117 -19.23 4.55 13.15
C HIS A 117 -18.81 5.48 14.29
N ARG A 118 -18.77 6.79 14.06
CA ARG A 118 -18.52 7.79 15.12
C ARG A 118 -19.60 7.74 16.20
N ALA A 119 -20.87 7.64 15.82
CA ALA A 119 -21.98 7.52 16.79
C ALA A 119 -21.86 6.23 17.63
N MET A 120 -21.51 5.10 17.01
CA MET A 120 -21.25 3.85 17.73
C MET A 120 -20.06 3.97 18.69
N ALA A 121 -18.98 4.65 18.28
CA ALA A 121 -17.80 4.88 19.13
C ALA A 121 -18.14 5.78 20.33
N GLN A 122 -18.89 6.86 20.11
CA GLN A 122 -19.34 7.77 21.19
C GLN A 122 -20.21 7.02 22.21
N GLN A 123 -21.19 6.25 21.73
CA GLN A 123 -22.05 5.46 22.61
C GLN A 123 -21.23 4.46 23.45
N ARG A 124 -20.23 3.80 22.85
CA ARG A 124 -19.33 2.89 23.57
C ARG A 124 -18.46 3.61 24.59
N LEU A 125 -18.03 4.84 24.31
CA LEU A 125 -17.25 5.65 25.25
C LEU A 125 -18.10 6.07 26.46
N ASP A 126 -19.34 6.49 26.21
CA ASP A 126 -20.29 6.89 27.27
C ASP A 126 -20.67 5.71 28.18
N GLN A 127 -20.87 4.52 27.59
CA GLN A 127 -21.27 3.30 28.31
C GLN A 127 -20.09 2.58 29.01
N GLN A 128 -18.84 2.94 28.72
CA GLN A 128 -17.65 2.29 29.32
C GLN A 128 -17.51 2.54 30.83
N GLY A 129 -18.11 3.63 31.34
CA GLY A 129 -18.15 3.94 32.78
C GLY A 129 -19.29 3.27 33.54
N GLU A 130 -20.28 2.70 32.85
CA GLU A 130 -21.37 1.97 33.49
C GLU A 130 -20.91 0.54 33.77
N ALA A 131 -20.46 0.29 35.01
CA ALA A 131 -20.28 -1.06 35.52
C ALA A 131 -21.64 -1.78 35.50
N THR A 132 -21.95 -2.42 34.37
CA THR A 132 -23.14 -3.24 34.23
C THR A 132 -22.96 -4.40 35.21
N LYS A 133 -23.84 -4.50 36.22
CA LYS A 133 -23.98 -5.74 37.00
C LYS A 133 -24.51 -6.79 36.04
N LEU A 134 -23.60 -7.45 35.34
CA LEU A 134 -23.90 -8.58 34.48
C LEU A 134 -24.41 -9.72 35.36
N SER A 135 -25.51 -10.34 34.94
CA SER A 135 -25.91 -11.63 35.47
C SER A 135 -24.85 -12.69 35.13
N GLU A 136 -24.88 -13.82 35.85
CA GLU A 136 -23.90 -14.89 35.66
C GLU A 136 -23.96 -15.50 34.25
N GLU A 137 -25.15 -15.55 33.64
CA GLU A 137 -25.35 -15.99 32.25
C GLU A 137 -24.78 -14.98 31.24
N GLU A 138 -25.04 -13.67 31.41
CA GLU A 138 -24.49 -12.62 30.52
C GLU A 138 -22.97 -12.50 30.62
N ALA A 139 -22.40 -12.76 31.80
CA ALA A 139 -20.96 -12.81 32.01
C ALA A 139 -20.32 -14.04 31.32
N GLN A 140 -20.98 -15.20 31.36
CA GLN A 140 -20.53 -16.39 30.65
C GLN A 140 -20.62 -16.22 29.13
N GLU A 141 -21.69 -15.60 28.62
CA GLU A 141 -21.86 -15.36 27.19
C GLU A 141 -20.80 -14.38 26.65
N LYS A 142 -20.57 -13.25 27.34
CA LYS A 142 -19.47 -12.32 27.01
C LYS A 142 -18.08 -12.95 27.12
N PHE A 143 -17.87 -13.86 28.07
CA PHE A 143 -16.58 -14.55 28.23
C PHE A 143 -16.33 -15.55 27.09
N MET A 144 -17.38 -16.23 26.62
CA MET A 144 -17.28 -17.13 25.46
C MET A 144 -17.09 -16.37 24.14
N ASP A 145 -17.60 -15.14 24.05
CA ASP A 145 -17.36 -14.20 22.94
C ASP A 145 -15.96 -13.52 23.01
N ALA A 146 -15.29 -13.58 24.17
CA ALA A 146 -14.01 -12.92 24.44
C ALA A 146 -12.76 -13.57 23.78
N VAL A 147 -12.92 -14.22 22.61
CA VAL A 147 -11.82 -14.28 21.64
C VAL A 147 -11.53 -12.86 21.11
N GLY A 148 -12.52 -11.96 21.17
CA GLY A 148 -12.36 -10.51 20.97
C GLY A 148 -12.01 -9.77 22.26
N ARG A 149 -10.74 -9.43 22.47
CA ARG A 149 -10.33 -8.51 23.55
C ARG A 149 -10.97 -7.14 23.31
N MET A 150 -12.03 -6.79 24.04
CA MET A 150 -12.60 -5.45 24.02
C MET A 150 -11.74 -4.51 24.86
N ALA A 151 -10.81 -3.80 24.22
CA ALA A 151 -10.08 -2.72 24.84
C ALA A 151 -11.00 -1.50 25.06
N PRO A 152 -10.87 -0.78 26.18
CA PRO A 152 -11.56 0.49 26.36
C PRO A 152 -11.11 1.49 25.29
N LEU A 153 -12.06 2.33 24.85
CA LEU A 153 -11.79 3.40 23.89
C LEU A 153 -11.29 4.62 24.66
N THR A 154 -10.29 5.31 24.12
CA THR A 154 -9.76 6.56 24.69
C THR A 154 -10.37 7.80 24.05
N ASP A 155 -10.79 7.69 22.79
CA ASP A 155 -11.42 8.74 22.00
C ASP A 155 -12.25 8.15 20.85
N THR A 156 -12.75 9.02 19.96
CA THR A 156 -13.53 8.67 18.77
C THR A 156 -12.90 9.25 17.49
N LYS A 157 -11.58 9.44 17.47
CA LYS A 157 -10.88 10.07 16.34
C LYS A 157 -10.88 9.16 15.11
N LEU A 158 -10.79 9.77 13.93
CA LEU A 158 -10.75 9.05 12.66
C LEU A 158 -9.29 8.78 12.24
N GLY A 159 -8.91 7.51 12.21
CA GLY A 159 -7.64 7.10 11.63
C GLY A 159 -7.71 7.03 10.10
N LEU A 160 -6.91 7.82 9.41
CA LEU A 160 -6.74 7.73 7.96
C LEU A 160 -5.53 6.84 7.62
N VAL A 161 -5.75 5.81 6.79
CA VAL A 161 -4.72 4.85 6.37
C VAL A 161 -4.83 4.62 4.87
N GLY A 162 -3.70 4.58 4.17
CA GLY A 162 -3.63 4.32 2.73
C GLY A 162 -2.58 3.29 2.37
N SER A 163 -2.72 2.68 1.19
CA SER A 163 -1.65 1.91 0.55
C SER A 163 -0.65 2.84 -0.14
N ILE A 164 0.52 2.31 -0.51
CA ILE A 164 1.59 3.10 -1.14
C ILE A 164 1.12 3.86 -2.40
N GLN A 165 0.19 3.29 -3.16
CA GLN A 165 -0.33 3.90 -4.39
C GLN A 165 -1.10 5.21 -4.13
N HIS A 166 -1.65 5.40 -2.94
CA HIS A 166 -2.47 6.56 -2.57
C HIS A 166 -1.87 7.38 -1.43
N LEU A 167 -0.65 7.05 -0.98
CA LEU A 167 -0.03 7.68 0.18
C LEU A 167 0.11 9.21 0.00
N HIS A 168 0.40 9.63 -1.24
CA HIS A 168 0.53 11.03 -1.65
C HIS A 168 -0.78 11.83 -1.52
N LEU A 169 -1.94 11.17 -1.48
CA LEU A 169 -3.26 11.81 -1.35
C LEU A 169 -3.70 11.97 0.11
N LEU A 170 -3.06 11.29 1.06
CA LEU A 170 -3.51 11.30 2.46
C LEU A 170 -3.60 12.72 3.07
N PRO A 171 -2.66 13.65 2.81
CA PRO A 171 -2.77 15.01 3.33
C PRO A 171 -4.03 15.75 2.82
N ASP A 172 -4.37 15.62 1.54
CA ASP A 172 -5.59 16.24 0.99
C ASP A 172 -6.85 15.63 1.61
N PHE A 173 -6.88 14.30 1.74
CA PHE A 173 -8.01 13.60 2.32
C PHE A 173 -8.17 13.88 3.82
N HIS A 174 -7.06 14.08 4.54
CA HIS A 174 -7.08 14.55 5.91
C HIS A 174 -7.81 15.89 6.01
N ASP A 175 -7.39 16.90 5.24
CA ASP A 175 -7.98 18.24 5.27
C ASP A 175 -9.46 18.24 4.88
N ARG A 176 -9.83 17.40 3.90
CA ARG A 176 -11.23 17.24 3.48
C ARG A 176 -12.10 16.58 4.55
N LEU A 177 -11.55 15.63 5.31
CA LEU A 177 -12.25 15.00 6.43
C LEU A 177 -12.37 15.95 7.64
N GLU A 178 -11.35 16.77 7.90
CA GLU A 178 -11.45 17.86 8.90
C GLU A 178 -12.53 18.87 8.53
N GLN A 179 -12.60 19.29 7.26
CA GLN A 179 -13.67 20.15 6.76
C GLN A 179 -15.07 19.52 6.87
N ALA A 180 -15.15 18.19 6.81
CA ALA A 180 -16.37 17.43 7.04
C ALA A 180 -16.71 17.25 8.54
N GLY A 181 -15.86 17.75 9.44
CA GLY A 181 -16.08 17.76 10.89
C GLY A 181 -15.62 16.48 11.60
N PHE A 182 -14.61 15.79 11.06
CA PHE A 182 -13.91 14.70 11.74
C PHE A 182 -12.58 15.21 12.31
N ASP A 183 -12.21 14.69 13.49
CA ASP A 183 -10.92 14.92 14.16
C ASP A 183 -10.00 13.69 14.01
#